data_AF-A0A7C5WSE6-F1
#
_entry.id   AF-A0A7C5WSE6-F1
#
_cell.length_a   1.000
_cell.length_b   1.000
_cell.length_c   1.000
_cell.angle_alpha   90.00
_cell.angle_beta   90.00
_cell.angle_gamma   90.00
#
_symmetry.space_group_name_H-M   'P 1'
#
loop_
_entity.id
_entity.type
_entity.pdbx_description
1 polymer ?
#
loop_
_entity_poly.entity_id
_entity_poly.type
_entity_poly.pdbx_seq_one_letter_code
_entity_poly.pdbx_strand_id
1 'polypeptide(L)'
;MSTQSGLTWSYRIENIVATVILEHSLDIDQIEIALPEFVYKPEQFPGVVFHIDRPKATALIFRSGKMVVTGTKSVAQLVEAVKRILKILNRHGIEIFGKPRVQIQNIVAGGDLNAYVNLEKAAYYLEDSMYEPEQFPGLIYRMRDPRV
;
A
#
# COMPACT_ATOMS: atom_id res chain seq x y z
N MET A 1 -7.69 -24.19 40.44
CA MET A 1 -8.00 -24.99 39.25
C MET A 1 -8.82 -24.07 38.34
N SER A 2 -8.42 -23.63 37.16
CA SER A 2 -7.42 -24.06 36.19
C SER A 2 -7.13 -22.86 35.28
N THR A 3 -5.87 -22.76 34.88
CA THR A 3 -5.21 -21.79 34.01
C THR A 3 -6.02 -21.32 32.78
N GLN A 4 -6.29 -20.02 32.68
CA GLN A 4 -6.52 -19.36 31.39
C GLN A 4 -5.20 -19.39 30.62
N SER A 5 -5.05 -20.34 29.69
CA SER A 5 -4.04 -20.24 28.64
C SER A 5 -4.47 -19.13 27.69
N GLY A 6 -3.96 -17.92 27.89
CA GLY A 6 -4.24 -16.79 27.01
C GLY A 6 -3.72 -17.10 25.61
N LEU A 7 -4.58 -17.15 24.60
CA LEU A 7 -4.14 -17.21 23.21
C LEU A 7 -3.26 -15.98 22.94
N THR A 8 -2.00 -16.22 22.57
CA THR A 8 -1.11 -15.19 22.06
C THR A 8 -1.27 -15.15 20.55
N TRP A 9 -1.65 -14.02 19.98
CA TRP A 9 -1.66 -13.82 18.52
C TRP A 9 -0.68 -12.70 18.18
N SER A 10 -0.21 -12.69 16.94
CA SER A 10 0.70 -11.66 16.44
C SER A 10 0.22 -11.14 15.09
N TYR A 11 0.59 -9.91 14.76
CA TYR A 11 0.36 -9.34 13.45
C TYR A 11 1.48 -8.39 13.08
N ARG A 12 1.62 -8.15 11.78
CA ARG A 12 2.55 -7.19 11.21
C ARG A 12 1.96 -6.57 9.96
N ILE A 13 2.19 -5.27 9.79
CA ILE A 13 1.84 -4.58 8.55
C ILE A 13 2.84 -5.03 7.47
N GLU A 14 2.31 -5.54 6.37
CA GLU A 14 3.11 -5.97 5.22
C GLU A 14 3.18 -4.92 4.13
N ASN A 15 2.10 -4.12 4.00
CA ASN A 15 2.06 -3.05 3.03
C ASN A 15 1.04 -1.97 3.42
N ILE A 16 1.38 -0.72 3.11
CA ILE A 16 0.46 0.42 3.14
C ILE A 16 0.42 0.99 1.73
N VAL A 17 -0.78 1.14 1.19
CA VAL A 17 -1.04 1.88 -0.06
C VAL A 17 -1.67 3.21 0.31
N ALA A 18 -1.09 4.31 -0.18
CA ALA A 18 -1.62 5.65 0.05
C ALA A 18 -1.65 6.46 -1.24
N THR A 19 -2.61 7.38 -1.30
CA THR A 19 -2.65 8.44 -2.30
C THR A 19 -2.07 9.72 -1.68
N VAL A 20 -1.24 10.41 -2.45
CA VAL A 20 -0.73 11.75 -2.16
C VAL A 20 -1.28 12.70 -3.21
N ILE A 21 -1.77 13.85 -2.79
CA ILE A 21 -2.40 14.85 -3.66
C ILE A 21 -1.64 16.16 -3.51
N LEU A 22 -1.13 16.68 -4.62
CA LEU A 22 -0.32 17.90 -4.68
C LEU A 22 -1.15 19.17 -4.98
N GLU A 23 -2.45 19.03 -5.26
CA GLU A 23 -3.40 20.13 -5.55
C GLU A 23 -3.06 20.96 -6.80
N HIS A 24 -2.12 20.51 -7.65
CA HIS A 24 -1.79 21.10 -8.95
C HIS A 24 -1.28 20.02 -9.91
N SER A 25 -1.34 20.27 -11.22
CA SER A 25 -0.82 19.37 -12.24
C SER A 25 0.72 19.38 -12.29
N LEU A 26 1.30 18.24 -12.68
CA LEU A 26 2.73 18.09 -12.91
C LEU A 26 3.03 18.01 -14.40
N ASP A 27 4.14 18.62 -14.83
CA ASP A 27 4.68 18.44 -16.16
C ASP A 27 5.49 17.13 -16.21
N ILE A 28 4.82 16.05 -16.66
CA ILE A 28 5.44 14.73 -16.77
C ILE A 28 6.56 14.72 -17.80
N ASP A 29 6.45 15.55 -18.85
CA ASP A 29 7.43 15.58 -19.94
C ASP A 29 8.76 16.16 -19.41
N GLN A 30 8.69 17.15 -18.50
CA GLN A 30 9.86 17.60 -17.74
C GLN A 30 10.41 16.54 -16.78
N ILE A 31 9.56 15.76 -16.12
CA ILE A 31 9.99 14.66 -15.23
C ILE A 31 10.79 13.63 -16.04
N GLU A 32 10.32 13.23 -17.22
CA GLU A 32 10.99 12.25 -18.08
C GLU A 32 12.36 12.76 -18.54
N ILE A 33 12.44 14.02 -18.97
CA ILE A 33 13.71 14.63 -19.39
C ILE A 33 14.71 14.71 -18.22
N ALA A 34 14.25 15.12 -17.05
CA ALA A 34 15.12 15.34 -15.91
C ALA A 34 15.53 14.05 -15.19
N LEU A 35 14.76 12.98 -15.37
CA LEU A 35 14.95 11.69 -14.71
C LEU A 35 14.77 10.55 -15.72
N PRO A 36 15.71 10.39 -16.67
CA PRO A 36 15.60 9.45 -17.80
C PRO A 36 15.63 7.98 -17.36
N GLU A 37 16.02 7.68 -16.12
CA GLU A 37 15.90 6.36 -15.52
C GLU A 37 14.43 5.92 -15.34
N PHE A 38 13.48 6.86 -15.37
CA PHE A 38 12.06 6.55 -15.29
C PHE A 38 11.46 6.39 -16.68
N VAL A 39 10.86 5.22 -16.91
CA VAL A 39 10.21 4.91 -18.18
C VAL A 39 8.79 5.47 -18.16
N TYR A 40 8.53 6.50 -18.98
CA TYR A 40 7.19 6.97 -19.27
C TYR A 40 6.74 6.44 -20.63
N LYS A 41 5.66 5.65 -20.65
CA LYS A 41 5.04 5.11 -21.86
C LYS A 41 3.53 5.27 -21.73
N PRO A 42 2.97 6.45 -22.05
CA PRO A 42 1.56 6.76 -21.80
C PRO A 42 0.58 5.77 -22.47
N GLU A 43 1.00 5.13 -23.56
CA GLU A 43 0.24 4.10 -24.27
C GLU A 43 0.12 2.80 -23.45
N GLN A 44 1.05 2.54 -22.53
CA GLN A 44 1.04 1.38 -21.63
C GLN A 44 0.52 1.73 -20.24
N PHE A 45 0.92 2.88 -19.70
CA PHE A 45 0.53 3.32 -18.36
C PHE A 45 0.51 4.86 -18.27
N PRO A 46 -0.56 5.49 -17.76
CA PRO A 46 -0.76 6.94 -17.81
C PRO A 46 0.05 7.74 -16.76
N GLY A 47 1.04 7.12 -16.12
CA GLY A 47 1.84 7.75 -15.07
C GLY A 47 3.31 7.35 -15.13
N VAL A 48 4.14 8.03 -14.36
CA VAL A 48 5.56 7.71 -14.18
C VAL A 48 5.70 6.76 -13.01
N VAL A 49 6.48 5.69 -13.18
CA VAL A 49 6.79 4.73 -12.11
C VAL A 49 8.13 5.10 -11.49
N PHE A 50 8.09 5.55 -10.24
CA PHE A 50 9.24 5.99 -9.48
C PHE A 50 9.57 4.97 -8.38
N HIS A 51 10.80 4.47 -8.36
CA HIS A 51 11.28 3.53 -7.34
C HIS A 51 12.24 4.22 -6.36
N ILE A 52 12.07 3.98 -5.07
CA ILE A 52 13.04 4.36 -4.03
C ILE A 52 13.41 3.15 -3.19
N ASP A 53 14.68 3.04 -2.80
CA ASP A 53 15.17 1.90 -2.02
C ASP A 53 15.14 2.12 -0.51
N ARG A 54 15.11 3.39 -0.05
CA ARG A 54 15.21 3.74 1.38
C ARG A 54 14.25 4.89 1.76
N PRO A 55 13.13 4.60 2.44
CA PRO A 55 12.53 3.26 2.60
C PRO A 55 12.13 2.68 1.23
N LYS A 56 12.09 1.35 1.11
CA LYS A 56 11.68 0.70 -0.13
C LYS A 56 10.24 1.06 -0.45
N ALA A 57 9.99 1.73 -1.57
CA ALA A 57 8.66 2.08 -2.03
C ALA A 57 8.62 2.29 -3.54
N THR A 58 7.44 2.12 -4.11
CA THR A 58 7.13 2.50 -5.49
C THR A 58 6.07 3.59 -5.45
N ALA A 59 6.28 4.65 -6.24
CA ALA A 59 5.32 5.71 -6.45
C ALA A 59 4.89 5.74 -7.92
N LEU A 60 3.59 5.87 -8.14
CA LEU A 60 2.99 6.09 -9.45
C LEU A 60 2.56 7.56 -9.49
N ILE A 61 3.20 8.37 -10.32
CA ILE A 61 2.99 9.82 -10.39
C ILE A 61 2.20 10.14 -11.65
N PHE A 62 1.10 10.88 -11.52
CA PHE A 62 0.21 11.22 -12.63
C PHE A 62 0.28 12.71 -12.95
N ARG A 63 0.00 13.08 -14.21
CA ARG A 63 -0.05 14.48 -14.68
C ARG A 63 -1.01 15.36 -13.86
N SER A 64 -2.01 14.78 -13.21
CA SER A 64 -2.95 15.49 -12.32
C SER A 64 -2.34 15.93 -10.98
N GLY A 65 -1.10 15.55 -10.66
CA GLY A 65 -0.50 15.75 -9.33
C GLY A 65 -0.99 14.77 -8.28
N LYS A 66 -1.80 13.77 -8.67
CA LYS A 66 -2.04 12.59 -7.86
C LYS A 66 -0.81 11.70 -7.91
N MET A 67 -0.44 11.14 -6.78
CA MET A 67 0.61 10.13 -6.65
C MET A 67 0.10 8.96 -5.81
N VAL A 68 0.30 7.73 -6.25
CA VAL A 68 -0.01 6.51 -5.47
C VAL A 68 1.30 5.93 -4.97
N VAL A 69 1.44 5.74 -3.65
CA VAL A 69 2.65 5.19 -3.02
C VAL A 69 2.32 3.85 -2.38
N THR A 70 3.16 2.85 -2.63
CA THR A 70 3.04 1.48 -2.09
C THR A 70 4.42 0.91 -1.75
N GLY A 71 4.46 -0.18 -0.98
CA GLY A 71 5.68 -0.91 -0.60
C GLY A 71 6.19 -0.62 0.82
N THR A 72 5.60 0.36 1.50
CA THR A 72 6.01 0.75 2.86
C THR A 72 5.28 -0.07 3.93
N LYS A 73 5.95 -0.37 5.04
CA LYS A 73 5.41 -1.21 6.14
C LYS A 73 4.99 -0.44 7.39
N SER A 74 5.11 0.88 7.38
CA SER A 74 4.65 1.73 8.47
C SER A 74 4.31 3.14 7.98
N VAL A 75 3.48 3.86 8.74
CA VAL A 75 3.14 5.25 8.42
C VAL A 75 4.37 6.15 8.42
N ALA A 76 5.33 5.89 9.32
CA ALA A 76 6.61 6.61 9.34
C ALA A 76 7.39 6.42 8.04
N GLN A 77 7.51 5.17 7.55
CA GLN A 77 8.15 4.87 6.26
C GLN A 77 7.40 5.51 5.09
N LEU A 78 6.07 5.50 5.11
CA LEU A 78 5.26 6.17 4.08
C LEU A 78 5.56 7.68 4.04
N VAL A 79 5.57 8.35 5.18
CA VAL A 79 5.85 9.79 5.25
C VAL A 79 7.28 10.10 4.79
N GLU A 80 8.26 9.27 5.18
CA GLU A 80 9.64 9.42 4.72
C GLU A 80 9.78 9.21 3.20
N ALA A 81 9.14 8.17 2.66
CA ALA A 81 9.08 7.90 1.21
C ALA A 81 8.55 9.12 0.45
N VAL A 82 7.39 9.64 0.87
CA VAL A 82 6.76 10.81 0.24
C VAL A 82 7.69 12.02 0.28
N LYS A 83 8.25 12.35 1.45
CA LYS A 83 9.19 13.47 1.58
C LYS A 83 10.41 13.31 0.66
N ARG A 84 10.93 12.09 0.54
CA ARG A 84 12.09 11.79 -0.31
C ARG A 84 11.77 11.96 -1.79
N ILE A 85 10.62 11.46 -2.25
CA ILE A 85 10.16 11.61 -3.64
C ILE A 85 10.01 13.10 -3.97
N LEU A 86 9.28 13.86 -3.14
CA LEU A 86 9.08 15.30 -3.36
C LEU A 86 10.40 16.08 -3.37
N LYS A 87 11.38 15.70 -2.54
CA LYS A 87 12.72 16.28 -2.54
C LYS A 87 13.50 15.94 -3.81
N ILE A 88 13.31 14.76 -4.40
CA ILE A 88 13.94 14.40 -5.67
C ILE A 88 13.32 15.21 -6.81
N LEU A 89 12.00 15.29 -6.89
CA LEU A 89 11.28 16.09 -7.89
C LEU A 89 11.74 17.56 -7.85
N ASN A 90 11.70 18.20 -6.67
CA ASN A 90 12.14 19.59 -6.52
C ASN A 90 13.62 19.81 -6.94
N ARG A 91 14.51 18.85 -6.69
CA ARG A 91 15.93 18.97 -7.09
C ARG A 91 16.15 18.89 -8.59
N HIS A 92 15.20 18.31 -9.32
CA HIS A 92 15.25 18.16 -10.77
C HIS A 92 14.39 19.22 -11.48
N GLY A 93 14.06 20.32 -10.79
CA GLY A 93 13.33 21.45 -11.37
C GLY A 93 11.81 21.29 -11.42
N ILE A 94 11.27 20.19 -10.87
CA ILE A 94 9.82 19.98 -10.81
C ILE A 94 9.28 20.68 -9.57
N GLU A 95 8.67 21.84 -9.77
CA GLU A 95 8.14 22.66 -8.68
C GLU A 95 6.92 22.00 -8.03
N ILE A 96 7.01 21.80 -6.71
CA ILE A 96 5.89 21.32 -5.90
C ILE A 96 5.38 22.45 -5.01
N PHE A 97 4.17 22.92 -5.29
CA PHE A 97 3.51 23.95 -4.50
C PHE A 97 2.66 23.37 -3.37
N GLY A 98 2.58 24.09 -2.25
CA GLY A 98 1.70 23.76 -1.14
C GLY A 98 2.13 22.54 -0.32
N LYS A 99 1.22 22.06 0.54
CA LYS A 99 1.44 20.88 1.36
C LYS A 99 0.72 19.67 0.74
N PRO A 100 1.41 18.55 0.50
CA PRO A 100 0.78 17.35 -0.01
C PRO A 100 -0.24 16.81 1.00
N ARG A 101 -1.42 16.40 0.52
CA ARG A 101 -2.41 15.68 1.32
C ARG A 101 -2.19 14.18 1.15
N VAL A 102 -1.96 13.46 2.26
CA VAL A 102 -1.75 12.00 2.25
C VAL A 102 -3.01 11.31 2.75
N GLN A 103 -3.50 10.33 2.00
CA GLN A 103 -4.66 9.50 2.34
C GLN A 103 -4.31 8.03 2.21
N ILE A 104 -4.35 7.29 3.33
CA ILE A 104 -4.22 5.83 3.31
C ILE A 104 -5.44 5.25 2.59
N GLN A 105 -5.20 4.39 1.61
CA GLN A 105 -6.23 3.73 0.80
C GLN A 105 -6.42 2.28 1.22
N ASN A 106 -5.33 1.59 1.54
CA ASN A 106 -5.37 0.19 1.94
C ASN A 106 -4.19 -0.14 2.88
N ILE A 107 -4.40 -1.09 3.78
CA ILE A 107 -3.37 -1.67 4.63
C ILE A 107 -3.48 -3.19 4.51
N VAL A 108 -2.39 -3.84 4.14
CA VAL A 108 -2.26 -5.29 4.16
C VAL A 108 -1.49 -5.68 5.42
N ALA A 109 -2.06 -6.57 6.22
CA ALA A 109 -1.43 -7.13 7.40
C ALA A 109 -1.40 -8.65 7.31
N GLY A 110 -0.30 -9.25 7.77
CA GLY A 110 -0.20 -10.69 8.03
C GLY A 110 -0.22 -10.94 9.53
N GLY A 111 -0.76 -12.08 9.96
CA GLY A 111 -0.81 -12.44 11.37
C GLY A 111 -0.73 -13.93 11.60
N ASP A 112 -0.42 -14.30 12.84
CA ASP A 112 -0.38 -15.66 13.33
C ASP A 112 -1.28 -15.75 14.57
N LEU A 113 -2.25 -16.65 14.53
CA LEU A 113 -3.17 -16.90 15.63
C LEU A 113 -2.54 -17.76 16.74
N ASN A 114 -1.35 -18.34 16.48
CA ASN A 114 -0.68 -19.38 17.28
C ASN A 114 -1.65 -20.48 17.73
N ALA A 115 -2.57 -20.84 16.86
CA ALA A 115 -3.62 -21.82 17.12
C ALA A 115 -3.96 -22.57 15.83
N TYR A 116 -4.35 -23.84 15.99
CA TYR A 116 -4.89 -24.62 14.89
C TYR A 116 -6.34 -24.20 14.63
N VAL A 117 -6.65 -23.91 13.37
CA VAL A 117 -8.01 -23.59 12.92
C VAL A 117 -8.52 -24.72 12.06
N ASN A 118 -9.66 -25.30 12.44
CA ASN A 118 -10.38 -26.23 11.57
C ASN A 118 -11.21 -25.42 10.56
N LEU A 119 -10.74 -25.38 9.31
CA LEU A 119 -11.33 -24.54 8.25
C LEU A 119 -12.74 -25.00 7.84
N GLU A 120 -13.02 -26.30 7.86
CA GLU A 120 -14.36 -26.84 7.55
C GLU A 120 -15.39 -26.38 8.58
N LYS A 121 -15.07 -26.52 9.88
CA LYS A 121 -15.93 -26.03 10.96
C LYS A 121 -16.06 -24.50 10.91
N ALA A 122 -14.96 -23.79 10.66
CA ALA A 122 -14.99 -22.34 10.56
C ALA A 122 -15.92 -21.89 9.41
N ALA A 123 -15.85 -22.54 8.24
CA ALA A 123 -16.73 -22.25 7.11
C ALA A 123 -18.20 -22.52 7.42
N TYR A 124 -18.49 -23.56 8.21
CA TYR A 124 -19.85 -23.86 8.65
C TYR A 124 -20.44 -22.81 9.61
N TYR A 125 -19.63 -22.27 10.52
CA TYR A 125 -20.10 -21.35 11.56
C TYR A 125 -19.95 -19.87 11.22
N LEU A 126 -19.02 -19.49 10.34
CA LEU A 126 -18.78 -18.11 9.95
C LEU A 126 -19.63 -17.76 8.73
N GLU A 127 -20.61 -16.88 8.93
CA GLU A 127 -21.33 -16.23 7.82
C GLU A 127 -20.36 -15.41 6.96
N ASP A 128 -20.68 -15.18 5.68
CA ASP A 128 -19.82 -14.45 4.73
C ASP A 128 -18.39 -15.05 4.58
N SER A 129 -18.24 -16.35 4.82
CA SER A 129 -17.01 -17.11 4.56
C SER A 129 -17.11 -17.97 3.30
N MET A 130 -15.96 -18.24 2.68
CA MET A 130 -15.81 -19.12 1.52
C MET A 130 -14.58 -20.00 1.72
N TYR A 131 -14.76 -21.30 1.62
CA TYR A 131 -13.69 -22.28 1.72
C TYR A 131 -13.82 -23.32 0.61
N GLU A 132 -12.94 -23.20 -0.39
CA GLU A 132 -12.89 -24.07 -1.58
C GLU A 132 -11.43 -24.53 -1.76
N PRO A 133 -10.98 -25.57 -1.02
CA PRO A 133 -9.56 -25.93 -0.93
C PRO A 133 -8.89 -26.25 -2.27
N GLU A 134 -9.67 -26.74 -3.24
CA GLU A 134 -9.21 -27.01 -4.61
C GLU A 134 -8.90 -25.74 -5.42
N GLN A 135 -9.50 -24.60 -5.06
CA GLN A 135 -9.28 -23.30 -5.70
C GLN A 135 -8.30 -22.43 -4.91
N PHE A 136 -8.42 -22.45 -3.58
CA PHE A 136 -7.56 -21.70 -2.67
C PHE A 136 -7.45 -22.43 -1.33
N PRO A 137 -6.23 -22.67 -0.80
CA PRO A 137 -6.04 -23.52 0.38
C PRO A 137 -6.53 -22.90 1.70
N GLY A 138 -6.84 -21.60 1.73
CA GLY A 138 -7.32 -20.90 2.93
C GLY A 138 -8.82 -20.62 2.91
N LEU A 139 -9.38 -20.26 4.07
CA LEU A 139 -10.73 -19.72 4.18
C LEU A 139 -10.69 -18.20 3.96
N ILE A 140 -11.56 -17.71 3.07
CA ILE A 140 -11.75 -16.28 2.81
C ILE A 140 -12.95 -15.83 3.61
N TYR A 141 -12.74 -14.94 4.58
CA TYR A 141 -13.81 -14.33 5.38
C TYR A 141 -13.92 -12.85 5.02
N ARG A 142 -15.14 -12.38 4.71
CA ARG A 142 -15.39 -10.98 4.38
C ARG A 142 -16.10 -10.30 5.55
N MET A 143 -15.34 -9.51 6.31
CA MET A 143 -15.90 -8.79 7.45
C MET A 143 -16.62 -7.53 6.95
N ARG A 144 -17.83 -7.27 7.47
CA ARG A 144 -18.60 -6.08 7.10
C ARG A 144 -18.20 -4.83 7.89
N ASP A 145 -17.88 -5.00 9.17
CA ASP A 145 -17.49 -3.92 10.08
C ASP A 145 -16.36 -4.36 11.06
N PRO A 146 -15.14 -3.80 10.96
CA PRO A 146 -14.68 -2.95 9.85
C PRO A 146 -14.73 -3.72 8.52
N ARG A 147 -14.84 -2.99 7.41
CA ARG A 147 -14.85 -3.60 6.07
C ARG A 147 -13.43 -4.06 5.70
N VAL A 148 -13.15 -5.35 5.89
CA VAL A 148 -11.86 -6.01 5.61
C VAL A 148 -12.03 -7.37 4.96
#